data_AF-A0A4Y2L9H0-F1
#
_entry.id   AF-A0A4Y2L9H0-F1
#
_cell.length_a   1.000
_cell.length_b   1.000
_cell.length_c   1.000
_cell.angle_alpha   90.00
_cell.angle_beta   90.00
_cell.angle_gamma   90.00
#
_symmetry.space_group_name_H-M   'P 1'
#
loop_
_entity.id
_entity.type
_entity.pdbx_description
1 polymer ?
#
loop_
_entity_poly.entity_id
_entity_poly.type
_entity_poly.pdbx_seq_one_letter_code
_entity_poly.pdbx_strand_id
1 'polypeptide(L)'
;MAFSLNPIPAALGNYDGSLVKTNKAKLMYFILGHQNIHLSITNISLNSTLIIDGMAMLHQLKCVPSTFWELARILLKQLINTATELNCTRVDFVADSYPDISIKQGERSRRSVAGVQLFKIASENQPIPKQWKKFLALGVCRKPPGTELNCDQF
;
A
#
# COMPACT_ATOMS: atom_id res chain seq x y z
N MET A 1 16.83 -18.38 -37.64
CA MET A 1 15.96 -18.36 -36.45
C MET A 1 14.79 -17.43 -36.75
N ALA A 2 13.57 -17.95 -36.82
CA ALA A 2 12.39 -17.16 -37.13
C ALA A 2 11.81 -16.58 -35.84
N PHE A 3 11.79 -15.27 -35.70
CA PHE A 3 11.10 -14.60 -34.61
C PHE A 3 9.59 -14.63 -34.91
N SER A 4 8.79 -15.02 -33.91
CA SER A 4 7.34 -14.95 -34.00
C SER A 4 6.91 -13.51 -34.29
N LEU A 5 6.18 -13.30 -35.39
CA LEU A 5 5.63 -12.00 -35.80
C LEU A 5 4.38 -11.60 -35.00
N ASN A 6 4.06 -12.33 -33.94
CA ASN A 6 2.95 -11.99 -33.09
C ASN A 6 3.28 -10.70 -32.31
N PRO A 7 2.31 -9.78 -32.15
CA PRO A 7 2.52 -8.53 -31.40
C PRO A 7 2.89 -8.76 -29.93
N ILE A 8 2.73 -10.00 -29.43
CA ILE A 8 3.03 -10.42 -28.07
C ILE A 8 3.85 -11.72 -28.14
N PRO A 9 4.97 -11.86 -27.41
CA PRO A 9 5.72 -13.10 -27.33
C PRO A 9 4.82 -14.27 -26.93
N ALA A 10 5.00 -15.46 -27.54
CA ALA A 10 4.16 -16.63 -27.26
C ALA A 10 4.15 -17.04 -25.77
N ALA A 11 5.21 -16.73 -25.02
CA ALA A 11 5.27 -16.94 -23.57
C ALA A 11 4.31 -16.03 -22.77
N LEU A 12 3.85 -14.93 -23.36
CA LEU A 12 3.01 -13.89 -22.74
C LEU A 12 1.65 -13.75 -23.44
N GLY A 13 1.38 -14.54 -24.48
CA GLY A 13 0.18 -14.48 -25.30
C GLY A 13 -0.62 -15.79 -25.26
N ASN A 14 -1.94 -15.69 -25.29
CA ASN A 14 -2.82 -16.80 -25.61
C ASN A 14 -2.65 -17.15 -27.10
N TYR A 15 -3.19 -18.31 -27.51
CA TYR A 15 -3.11 -18.79 -28.91
C TYR A 15 -3.80 -17.85 -29.92
N ASP A 16 -4.71 -16.99 -29.46
CA ASP A 16 -5.41 -15.98 -30.26
C ASP A 16 -4.65 -14.64 -30.36
N GLY A 17 -3.42 -14.56 -29.81
CA GLY A 17 -2.61 -13.35 -29.81
C GLY A 17 -3.00 -12.31 -28.76
N SER A 18 -3.97 -12.61 -27.88
CA SER A 18 -4.30 -11.76 -26.73
C SER A 18 -3.28 -11.94 -25.60
N LEU A 19 -3.01 -10.90 -24.80
CA LEU A 19 -2.07 -11.01 -23.68
C LEU A 19 -2.64 -11.96 -22.61
N VAL A 20 -1.85 -12.91 -22.13
CA VAL A 20 -2.23 -13.77 -21.01
C VAL A 20 -2.40 -12.88 -19.79
N LYS A 21 -3.65 -12.58 -19.43
CA LYS A 21 -3.98 -11.96 -18.15
C LYS A 21 -3.84 -13.02 -17.07
N THR A 22 -2.61 -13.35 -16.68
CA THR A 22 -2.39 -14.09 -15.45
C THR A 22 -2.91 -13.22 -14.31
N ASN A 23 -4.01 -13.66 -13.71
CA ASN A 23 -4.51 -13.01 -12.53
C ASN A 23 -3.43 -13.18 -11.44
N LYS A 24 -2.67 -12.13 -11.14
CA LYS A 24 -1.65 -12.11 -10.09
C LYS A 24 -2.22 -12.63 -8.76
N ALA A 25 -3.52 -12.47 -8.53
CA ALA A 25 -4.22 -13.01 -7.38
C ALA A 25 -4.33 -14.55 -7.36
N LYS A 26 -4.34 -15.25 -8.50
CA LYS A 26 -4.33 -16.73 -8.54
C LYS A 26 -3.02 -17.29 -8.01
N LEU A 27 -1.88 -16.72 -8.40
CA LEU A 27 -0.57 -17.13 -7.86
C LEU A 27 -0.51 -16.93 -6.34
N MET A 28 -0.96 -15.76 -5.87
CA MET A 28 -1.06 -15.48 -4.43
C MET A 28 -1.99 -16.45 -3.72
N TYR A 29 -3.14 -16.80 -4.32
CA TYR A 29 -4.07 -17.78 -3.79
C TYR A 29 -3.43 -19.16 -3.65
N PHE A 30 -2.64 -19.61 -4.63
CA PHE A 30 -1.92 -20.88 -4.53
C PHE A 30 -0.81 -20.85 -3.47
N ILE A 31 -0.08 -19.74 -3.34
CA ILE A 31 0.95 -19.57 -2.31
C ILE A 31 0.33 -19.58 -0.91
N LEU A 32 -0.75 -18.82 -0.70
CA LEU A 32 -1.46 -18.73 0.58
C LEU A 32 -2.28 -19.99 0.91
N GLY A 33 -2.80 -20.67 -0.11
CA GLY A 33 -3.54 -21.92 0.04
C GLY A 33 -2.67 -23.10 0.46
N HIS A 34 -1.35 -23.00 0.27
CA HIS A 34 -0.43 -24.08 0.60
C HIS A 34 0.15 -24.04 2.02
N GLN A 35 0.13 -22.90 2.74
CA GLN A 35 0.70 -22.84 4.09
C GLN A 35 0.07 -21.74 4.95
N ASN A 36 -0.19 -22.05 6.22
CA ASN A 36 -0.15 -21.07 7.31
C ASN A 36 1.30 -20.62 7.44
N ILE A 37 1.77 -19.73 6.55
CA ILE A 37 3.09 -19.13 6.64
C ILE A 37 3.03 -18.12 7.79
N HIS A 38 3.08 -18.63 9.02
CA HIS A 38 3.63 -17.85 10.10
C HIS A 38 5.10 -17.66 9.72
N LEU A 39 5.47 -16.46 9.29
CA LEU A 39 6.87 -16.09 9.08
C LEU A 39 7.57 -16.17 10.44
N SER A 40 7.99 -17.38 10.82
CA SER A 40 8.88 -17.59 11.95
C SER A 40 10.26 -17.20 11.47
N ILE A 41 10.53 -15.89 11.44
CA ILE A 41 11.87 -15.37 11.20
C ILE A 41 12.64 -15.66 12.50
N THR A 42 13.27 -16.82 12.59
CA THR A 42 13.81 -17.34 13.85
C THR A 42 15.19 -16.80 14.23
N ASN A 43 15.79 -15.91 13.44
CA ASN A 43 17.17 -15.44 13.65
C ASN A 43 17.31 -13.94 13.35
N ILE A 44 16.50 -13.11 14.00
CA ILE A 44 16.63 -11.67 13.90
C ILE A 44 17.76 -11.20 14.83
N SER A 45 18.73 -10.45 14.28
CA SER A 45 19.83 -9.89 15.06
C SER A 45 19.30 -8.96 16.16
N LEU A 46 19.95 -8.96 17.33
CA LEU A 46 19.73 -7.88 18.31
C LEU A 46 19.93 -6.53 17.62
N ASN A 47 19.03 -5.59 17.87
CA ASN A 47 18.99 -4.24 17.26
C ASN A 47 18.57 -4.19 15.78
N SER A 48 17.74 -5.14 15.34
CA SER A 48 17.14 -5.08 14.02
C SER A 48 16.16 -3.91 13.85
N THR A 49 16.04 -3.44 12.61
CA THR A 49 15.08 -2.41 12.21
C THR A 49 13.94 -3.04 11.40
N LEU A 50 12.72 -2.71 11.75
CA LEU A 50 11.50 -3.14 11.07
C LEU A 50 10.99 -2.03 10.17
N ILE A 51 11.09 -2.22 8.85
CA ILE A 51 10.54 -1.28 7.87
C ILE A 51 9.22 -1.83 7.35
N ILE A 52 8.14 -1.07 7.50
CA ILE A 52 6.79 -1.48 7.10
C ILE A 52 6.27 -0.54 6.02
N ASP A 53 5.80 -1.13 4.92
CA ASP A 53 5.00 -0.43 3.91
C ASP A 53 3.62 -0.10 4.49
N GLY A 54 3.42 1.18 4.80
CA GLY A 54 2.20 1.70 5.38
C GLY A 54 0.99 1.59 4.45
N MET A 55 1.19 1.71 3.13
CA MET A 55 0.09 1.53 2.17
C MET A 55 -0.37 0.07 2.14
N ALA A 56 0.58 -0.87 2.18
CA ALA A 56 0.24 -2.29 2.29
C ALA A 56 -0.54 -2.58 3.58
N MET A 57 -0.14 -1.99 4.70
CA MET A 57 -0.81 -2.15 5.99
C MET A 57 -2.25 -1.58 5.96
N LEU A 58 -2.45 -0.39 5.40
CA LEU A 58 -3.77 0.24 5.23
C LEU A 58 -4.70 -0.56 4.30
N HIS A 59 -4.15 -1.18 3.25
CA HIS A 59 -4.90 -2.02 2.32
C HIS A 59 -5.30 -3.37 2.90
N GLN A 60 -4.54 -3.90 3.87
CA GLN A 60 -4.77 -5.21 4.49
C GLN A 60 -5.84 -5.18 5.61
N LEU A 61 -6.28 -4.00 6.03
CA LEU A 61 -7.33 -3.86 7.06
C LEU A 61 -8.62 -4.57 6.63
N LYS A 62 -8.99 -5.62 7.37
CA LYS A 62 -10.22 -6.40 7.13
C LYS A 62 -11.47 -5.64 7.58
N CYS A 63 -11.38 -4.97 8.73
CA CYS A 63 -12.42 -4.11 9.27
C CYS A 63 -11.82 -2.72 9.44
N VAL A 64 -12.44 -1.74 8.78
CA VAL A 64 -12.02 -0.34 8.87
C VAL A 64 -12.80 0.29 10.02
N PRO A 65 -12.13 0.91 11.01
CA PRO A 65 -12.80 1.49 12.16
C PRO A 65 -13.62 2.72 11.79
N SER A 66 -14.36 3.25 12.76
CA SER A 66 -15.33 4.33 12.51
C SER A 66 -14.64 5.69 12.32
N THR A 67 -13.53 5.92 13.01
CA THR A 67 -12.81 7.20 13.03
C THR A 67 -11.33 7.05 12.70
N PHE A 68 -10.71 8.14 12.21
CA PHE A 68 -9.27 8.17 11.93
C PHE A 68 -8.42 7.99 13.19
N TRP A 69 -8.91 8.42 14.35
CA TRP A 69 -8.27 8.16 15.64
C TRP A 69 -8.17 6.67 15.97
N GLU A 70 -9.30 5.95 15.87
CA GLU A 70 -9.32 4.50 16.09
C GLU A 70 -8.41 3.76 15.11
N LEU A 71 -8.38 4.20 13.85
CA LEU A 71 -7.46 3.69 12.84
C LEU A 71 -6.01 3.84 13.27
N ALA A 72 -5.61 5.05 13.67
CA ALA A 72 -4.24 5.31 14.11
C ALA A 72 -3.86 4.43 15.31
N ARG A 73 -4.76 4.25 16.28
CA ARG A 73 -4.53 3.37 17.44
C ARG A 73 -4.39 1.90 17.06
N ILE A 74 -5.24 1.40 16.16
CA ILE A 74 -5.17 0.01 15.68
C ILE A 74 -3.84 -0.22 14.95
N LEU A 75 -3.45 0.69 14.07
CA LEU A 75 -2.20 0.58 13.32
C LEU A 75 -0.99 0.64 14.26
N LEU A 76 -0.96 1.61 15.18
CA LEU A 76 0.12 1.71 16.16
C LEU A 76 0.25 0.45 17.01
N LYS A 77 -0.87 -0.10 17.49
CA LYS A 77 -0.86 -1.35 18.26
C LYS A 77 -0.33 -2.52 17.43
N GLN A 78 -0.72 -2.62 16.16
CA GLN A 78 -0.18 -3.65 15.25
C GLN A 78 1.33 -3.49 15.05
N LEU A 79 1.83 -2.27 14.82
CA LEU A 79 3.26 -1.98 14.68
C LEU A 79 4.05 -2.40 15.93
N ILE A 80 3.58 -2.02 17.12
CA ILE A 80 4.25 -2.34 18.38
C ILE A 80 4.26 -3.85 18.61
N ASN A 81 3.13 -4.52 18.39
CA ASN A 81 3.03 -5.98 18.54
C ASN A 81 4.02 -6.70 17.61
N THR A 82 4.04 -6.34 16.33
CA THR A 82 4.98 -6.93 15.36
C THR A 82 6.42 -6.63 15.72
N ALA A 83 6.75 -5.42 16.17
CA ALA A 83 8.10 -5.09 16.62
C ALA A 83 8.54 -5.89 17.84
N THR A 84 7.62 -6.11 18.78
CA THR A 84 7.85 -6.89 20.01
C THR A 84 8.05 -8.37 19.68
N GLU A 85 7.20 -8.94 18.82
CA GLU A 85 7.29 -10.32 18.35
C GLU A 85 8.61 -10.60 17.62
N LEU A 86 9.10 -9.62 16.85
CA LEU A 86 10.33 -9.72 16.07
C LEU A 86 11.59 -9.23 16.83
N ASN A 87 11.44 -8.77 18.08
CA ASN A 87 12.50 -8.20 18.90
C ASN A 87 13.29 -7.07 18.20
N CYS A 88 12.57 -6.19 17.49
CA CYS A 88 13.13 -5.04 16.79
C CYS A 88 13.19 -3.81 17.71
N THR A 89 14.28 -3.05 17.65
CA THR A 89 14.46 -1.84 18.48
C THR A 89 14.01 -0.56 17.77
N ARG A 90 13.84 -0.62 16.44
CA ARG A 90 13.39 0.49 15.61
C ARG A 90 12.31 0.04 14.64
N VAL A 91 11.27 0.86 14.49
CA VAL A 91 10.19 0.66 13.52
C VAL A 91 10.08 1.88 12.63
N ASP A 92 10.27 1.70 11.33
CA ASP A 92 10.08 2.73 10.32
C ASP A 92 8.76 2.46 9.57
N PHE A 93 7.76 3.32 9.78
CA PHE A 93 6.50 3.30 9.05
C PHE A 93 6.60 4.15 7.79
N VAL A 94 6.63 3.51 6.63
CA VAL A 94 6.87 4.18 5.34
C VAL A 94 5.58 4.22 4.53
N ALA A 95 4.97 5.40 4.44
CA ALA A 95 3.79 5.63 3.60
C ALA A 95 4.15 6.39 2.32
N ASP A 96 3.35 6.17 1.27
CA ASP A 96 3.53 6.86 -0.01
C ASP A 96 3.30 8.37 0.15
N SER A 97 4.30 9.16 -0.24
CA SER A 97 4.13 10.60 -0.49
C SER A 97 3.79 10.83 -1.97
N TYR A 98 2.87 11.76 -2.22
CA TYR A 98 2.36 12.06 -3.56
C TYR A 98 2.87 13.43 -4.02
N PRO A 99 4.10 13.53 -4.56
CA PRO A 99 4.56 14.78 -5.17
C PRO A 99 3.77 15.07 -6.45
N ASP A 100 3.60 16.36 -6.76
CA ASP A 100 2.86 16.84 -7.94
C ASP A 100 3.50 16.35 -9.24
N ILE A 101 4.83 16.29 -9.30
CA ILE A 101 5.59 15.70 -10.40
C ILE A 101 6.05 14.32 -9.94
N SER A 102 5.52 13.26 -10.55
CA SER A 102 5.87 11.88 -10.20
C SER A 102 5.93 10.99 -11.45
N ILE A 103 6.90 10.08 -11.48
CA ILE A 103 6.98 9.01 -12.50
C ILE A 103 5.69 8.16 -12.51
N LYS A 104 4.99 8.04 -11.38
CA LYS A 104 3.72 7.31 -11.25
C LYS A 104 2.50 8.11 -11.71
N GLN A 105 2.66 9.35 -12.18
CA GLN A 105 1.54 10.22 -12.56
C GLN A 105 0.72 9.64 -13.71
N GLY A 106 1.36 9.07 -14.75
CA GLY A 106 0.64 8.43 -15.86
C GLY A 106 -0.24 7.25 -15.42
N GLU A 107 0.28 6.38 -14.55
CA GLU A 107 -0.51 5.27 -13.99
C GLU A 107 -1.64 5.77 -13.08
N ARG A 108 -1.44 6.89 -12.37
CA ARG A 108 -2.48 7.51 -11.54
C ARG A 108 -3.61 8.10 -12.39
N SER A 109 -3.27 8.84 -13.44
CA SER A 109 -4.25 9.38 -14.40
C SER A 109 -5.12 8.28 -15.01
N ARG A 110 -4.54 7.10 -15.26
CA ARG A 110 -5.28 5.92 -15.75
C ARG A 110 -6.23 5.31 -14.70
N ARG A 111 -5.93 5.45 -13.40
CA ARG A 111 -6.75 4.93 -12.28
C ARG A 111 -7.79 5.94 -11.78
N SER A 112 -7.56 7.23 -11.97
CA SER A 112 -8.48 8.29 -11.57
C SER A 112 -9.64 8.42 -12.54
N VAL A 113 -10.73 7.70 -12.30
CA VAL A 113 -12.05 8.06 -12.83
C VAL A 113 -12.55 9.26 -12.02
N ALA A 114 -13.10 10.28 -12.70
CA ALA A 114 -13.51 11.56 -12.13
C ALA A 114 -14.23 11.45 -10.77
N GLY A 115 -13.84 12.29 -9.81
CA GLY A 115 -14.44 12.37 -8.47
C GLY A 115 -13.45 12.15 -7.32
N VAL A 116 -12.38 12.95 -7.25
CA VAL A 116 -11.44 12.93 -6.13
C VAL A 116 -12.03 13.73 -4.97
N GLN A 117 -12.37 13.06 -3.87
CA GLN A 117 -12.76 13.73 -2.63
C GLN A 117 -11.49 14.01 -1.83
N LEU A 118 -11.15 15.29 -1.68
CA LEU A 118 -10.05 15.76 -0.85
C LEU A 118 -10.46 15.62 0.62
N PHE A 119 -9.68 14.86 1.40
CA PHE A 119 -9.90 14.74 2.84
C PHE A 119 -8.78 15.42 3.60
N LYS A 120 -9.14 16.44 4.37
CA LYS A 120 -8.30 16.96 5.45
C LYS A 120 -8.75 16.28 6.74
N ILE A 121 -7.81 15.64 7.44
CA ILE A 121 -8.06 15.14 8.79
C ILE A 121 -7.87 16.33 9.73
N ALA A 122 -8.95 16.83 10.31
CA ALA A 122 -8.94 18.02 11.16
C ALA A 122 -9.31 17.72 12.62
N SER A 123 -9.90 16.55 12.90
CA SER A 123 -10.34 16.16 14.23
C SER A 123 -10.16 14.67 14.45
N GLU A 124 -9.93 14.28 15.71
CA GLU A 124 -9.80 12.89 16.15
C GLU A 124 -11.07 12.07 15.86
N ASN A 125 -12.24 12.69 16.10
CA ASN A 125 -13.55 12.05 15.91
C ASN A 125 -14.06 12.10 14.47
N GLN A 126 -13.22 12.50 13.52
CA GLN A 126 -13.61 12.59 12.13
C GLN A 126 -13.90 11.18 11.57
N PRO A 127 -15.09 10.96 10.98
CA PRO A 127 -15.45 9.66 10.44
C PRO A 127 -14.61 9.32 9.21
N ILE A 128 -14.30 8.03 9.07
CA ILE A 128 -13.60 7.51 7.91
C ILE A 128 -14.54 7.41 6.69
N PRO A 129 -14.04 7.60 5.46
CA PRO A 129 -14.84 7.42 4.25
C PRO A 129 -15.43 6.00 4.16
N LYS A 130 -16.74 5.91 3.91
CA LYS A 130 -17.45 4.61 3.75
C LYS A 130 -16.85 3.74 2.64
N GLN A 131 -16.29 4.36 1.59
CA GLN A 131 -15.63 3.65 0.49
C GLN A 131 -14.12 3.63 0.67
N TRP A 132 -13.63 2.94 1.71
CA TRP A 132 -12.20 2.91 2.09
C TRP A 132 -11.24 2.54 0.95
N LYS A 133 -11.53 1.48 0.19
CA LYS A 133 -10.68 1.05 -0.93
C LYS A 133 -10.58 2.10 -2.03
N LYS A 134 -11.68 2.83 -2.29
CA LYS A 134 -11.71 3.93 -3.25
C LYS A 134 -10.93 5.12 -2.71
N PHE A 135 -11.09 5.42 -1.42
CA PHE A 135 -10.35 6.47 -0.73
C PHE A 135 -8.83 6.27 -0.85
N LEU A 136 -8.31 5.07 -0.55
CA LEU A 136 -6.87 4.78 -0.68
C LEU A 136 -6.35 4.81 -2.13
N ALA A 137 -7.21 4.50 -3.11
CA ALA A 137 -6.83 4.55 -4.52
C ALA A 137 -6.72 5.98 -5.07
N LEU A 138 -7.38 6.94 -4.42
CA LEU A 138 -7.41 8.35 -4.81
C LEU A 138 -6.34 9.11 -4.01
N GLY A 139 -5.09 8.99 -4.46
CA GLY A 139 -3.90 9.54 -3.78
C GLY A 139 -3.74 11.06 -3.87
N VAL A 140 -4.73 11.84 -3.43
CA VAL A 140 -4.59 13.31 -3.35
C VAL A 140 -4.91 13.79 -1.93
N CYS A 141 -3.87 13.94 -1.13
CA CYS A 141 -3.88 14.75 0.07
C CYS A 141 -3.02 16.00 -0.21
N ARG A 142 -3.63 17.16 -0.45
CA ARG A 142 -2.89 18.42 -0.62
C ARG A 142 -2.66 19.10 0.73
N LYS A 143 -1.46 19.68 0.91
CA LYS A 143 -1.20 20.68 1.96
C LYS A 143 -2.03 21.94 1.68
N PRO A 144 -2.46 22.69 2.72
CA PRO A 144 -3.08 24.00 2.52
C PRO A 144 -2.11 24.94 1.77
N PRO A 145 -2.60 25.81 0.87
CA PRO A 145 -1.78 26.89 0.34
C PRO A 145 -1.38 27.80 1.52
N GLY A 146 -0.07 27.88 1.81
CA GLY A 146 0.49 28.80 2.82
C GLY A 146 1.07 28.17 4.10
N THR A 147 1.48 26.90 4.12
CA THR A 147 2.24 26.35 5.26
C THR A 147 3.53 25.68 4.80
N GLU A 148 4.60 26.47 4.75
CA GLU A 148 5.97 25.98 4.72
C GLU A 148 6.29 25.44 6.12
N LEU A 149 6.37 24.11 6.27
CA LEU A 149 7.11 23.54 7.38
C LEU A 149 8.55 23.39 6.89
N ASN A 150 9.41 24.20 7.48
CA ASN A 150 10.85 24.18 7.29
C ASN A 150 11.35 22.76 7.63
N CYS A 151 11.86 22.04 6.64
CA CYS A 151 12.33 20.65 6.79
C CYS A 151 13.72 20.54 7.45
N ASP A 152 14.12 21.54 8.25
CA ASP A 152 15.42 21.59 8.93
C ASP A 152 15.33 21.28 10.44
N GLN A 153 14.24 20.65 10.92
CA GLN A 153 14.20 20.11 12.27
C GLN A 153 13.46 18.77 12.31
N PHE A 154 14.18 17.77 12.83
CA PHE A 154 13.87 16.35 13.07
C PHE A 154 14.26 15.36 11.96
#